data_AF-A0A3D0Y857-F1
#
_entry.id   AF-A0A3D0Y857-F1
#
_cell.length_a   1.000
_cell.length_b   1.000
_cell.length_c   1.000
_cell.angle_alpha   90.00
_cell.angle_beta   90.00
_cell.angle_gamma   90.00
#
_symmetry.space_group_name_H-M   'P 1'
#
loop_
_entity.id
_entity.type
_entity.pdbx_description
1 polymer ?
#
loop_
_entity_poly.entity_id
_entity_poly.type
_entity_poly.pdbx_seq_one_letter_code
_entity_poly.pdbx_strand_id
1 'polypeptide(L)'
;MNFVENLVVTLGTKIAYLGHLMMRWAIARSNCRTEKEAVRLREKNEKWREEPDHNKKLGALVGELGLFTDDVVRLASQGVVRVHDLARLSEEEFYKLDLANGRHQDIKFFMEQGGTPLGHCK
;
A
#
# COMPACT_ATOMS: atom_id res chain seq x y z
N MET A 1 -16.51 33.03 -43.30
CA MET A 1 -16.19 32.40 -41.99
C MET A 1 -15.26 33.33 -41.25
N ASN A 2 -15.64 33.73 -40.03
CA ASN A 2 -15.00 34.86 -39.35
C ASN A 2 -13.63 34.44 -38.78
N PHE A 3 -12.60 35.22 -39.11
CA PHE A 3 -11.21 35.02 -38.65
C PHE A 3 -11.10 34.83 -37.12
N VAL A 4 -11.97 35.48 -36.36
CA VAL A 4 -12.06 35.40 -34.89
C VAL A 4 -12.45 34.00 -34.42
N GLU A 5 -13.37 33.32 -35.12
CA GLU A 5 -13.84 31.97 -34.74
C GLU A 5 -12.71 30.94 -34.88
N ASN A 6 -11.91 31.05 -35.95
CA ASN A 6 -10.76 30.17 -36.17
C ASN A 6 -9.62 30.41 -35.16
N LEU A 7 -9.42 31.65 -34.72
CA LEU A 7 -8.40 31.99 -33.73
C LEU A 7 -8.75 31.39 -32.35
N VAL A 8 -10.02 31.47 -31.93
CA VAL A 8 -10.49 30.92 -30.65
C VAL A 8 -10.39 29.39 -30.64
N VAL A 9 -10.78 28.72 -31.72
CA VAL A 9 -10.69 27.26 -31.84
C VAL A 9 -9.22 26.79 -31.78
N THR A 10 -8.32 27.51 -32.43
CA THR A 10 -6.88 27.17 -32.45
C THR A 10 -6.21 27.41 -31.08
N LEU A 11 -6.61 28.45 -30.35
CA LEU A 11 -6.11 28.67 -28.98
C LEU A 11 -6.65 27.62 -28.00
N GLY A 12 -7.94 27.28 -28.08
CA GLY A 12 -8.57 26.29 -27.20
C GLY A 12 -7.96 24.89 -27.36
N THR A 13 -7.67 24.48 -28.60
CA THR A 13 -7.02 23.18 -28.87
C THR A 13 -5.59 23.10 -28.33
N LYS A 14 -4.81 24.19 -28.38
CA LYS A 14 -3.46 24.23 -27.79
C LYS A 14 -3.49 24.11 -26.26
N ILE A 15 -4.45 24.76 -25.60
CA ILE A 15 -4.60 24.70 -24.13
C ILE A 15 -5.04 23.29 -23.69
N ALA A 16 -6.00 22.69 -24.40
CA ALA A 16 -6.45 21.33 -24.11
C ALA A 16 -5.32 20.29 -24.27
N TYR A 17 -4.49 20.44 -25.30
CA TYR A 17 -3.32 19.58 -25.51
C TYR A 17 -2.29 19.71 -24.39
N LEU A 18 -2.01 20.94 -23.94
CA LEU A 18 -1.15 21.21 -22.78
C LEU A 18 -1.69 20.59 -21.48
N GLY A 19 -3.00 20.70 -21.24
CA GLY A 19 -3.65 20.07 -20.09
C GLY A 19 -3.52 18.53 -20.10
N HIS A 20 -3.70 17.90 -21.26
CA HIS A 20 -3.54 16.45 -21.41
C HIS A 20 -2.09 15.97 -21.20
N LEU A 21 -1.10 16.74 -21.66
CA LEU A 21 0.32 16.43 -21.40
C LEU A 21 0.68 16.52 -19.92
N MET A 22 0.21 17.57 -19.22
CA MET A 22 0.40 17.75 -17.78
C MET A 22 -0.23 16.59 -16.98
N MET A 23 -1.44 16.15 -17.37
CA MET A 23 -2.13 15.03 -16.75
C MET A 23 -1.37 13.70 -16.95
N ARG A 24 -0.85 13.44 -18.14
CA ARG A 24 -0.01 12.26 -18.41
C ARG A 24 1.29 12.26 -17.60
N TRP A 25 1.95 13.41 -17.44
CA TRP A 25 3.17 13.51 -16.65
C TRP A 25 2.92 13.28 -15.15
N ALA A 26 1.82 13.82 -14.62
CA ALA A 26 1.40 13.58 -13.24
C ALA A 26 1.14 12.08 -12.97
N ILE A 27 0.47 11.38 -13.91
CA ILE A 27 0.22 9.94 -13.81
C ILE A 27 1.53 9.15 -13.87
N ALA A 28 2.43 9.46 -14.81
CA ALA A 28 3.73 8.78 -14.91
C ALA A 28 4.60 8.97 -13.67
N ARG A 29 4.60 10.18 -13.09
CA ARG A 29 5.33 10.50 -11.86
C ARG A 29 4.74 9.80 -10.63
N SER A 30 3.41 9.66 -10.59
CA SER A 30 2.72 8.88 -9.56
C SER A 30 3.11 7.40 -9.63
N ASN A 31 3.03 6.79 -10.82
CA ASN A 31 3.36 5.38 -11.02
C ASN A 31 4.82 5.06 -10.70
N CYS A 32 5.77 5.95 -11.03
CA CYS A 32 7.18 5.76 -10.67
C CYS A 32 7.40 5.73 -9.13
N ARG A 33 6.63 6.52 -8.37
CA ARG A 33 6.67 6.48 -6.90
C ARG A 33 6.11 5.16 -6.38
N THR A 34 4.99 4.71 -6.93
CA THR A 34 4.36 3.44 -6.58
C THR A 34 5.27 2.24 -6.89
N GLU A 35 5.94 2.23 -8.04
CA GLU A 35 6.87 1.17 -8.43
C GLU A 35 8.08 1.08 -7.49
N LYS A 36 8.71 2.22 -7.17
CA LYS A 36 9.84 2.25 -6.21
C LYS A 36 9.40 1.81 -4.81
N GLU A 37 8.19 2.20 -4.40
CA GLU A 37 7.63 1.78 -3.12
C GLU A 37 7.34 0.27 -3.12
N ALA A 38 6.77 -0.28 -4.18
CA ALA A 38 6.55 -1.71 -4.34
C ALA A 38 7.85 -2.53 -4.32
N VAL A 39 8.93 -2.05 -4.95
CA VAL A 39 10.25 -2.69 -4.87
C VAL A 39 10.78 -2.68 -3.44
N ARG A 40 10.68 -1.55 -2.72
CA ARG A 40 11.10 -1.46 -1.31
C ARG A 40 10.30 -2.43 -0.42
N LEU A 41 9.00 -2.57 -0.67
CA LEU A 41 8.16 -3.50 0.08
C LEU A 41 8.57 -4.96 -0.18
N ARG A 42 8.93 -5.31 -1.42
CA ARG A 42 9.44 -6.65 -1.76
C ARG A 42 10.75 -6.98 -1.05
N GLU A 43 11.72 -6.06 -1.07
CA GLU A 43 13.00 -6.26 -0.38
C GLU A 43 12.83 -6.42 1.14
N LYS A 44 11.90 -5.68 1.74
CA LYS A 44 11.58 -5.84 3.17
C LYS A 44 10.94 -7.20 3.45
N ASN A 45 10.02 -7.64 2.59
CA ASN A 45 9.37 -8.95 2.72
C ASN A 45 10.35 -10.11 2.55
N GLU A 46 11.32 -9.99 1.66
CA GLU A 46 12.37 -11.01 1.48
C GLU A 46 13.22 -11.13 2.75
N LYS A 47 13.65 -10.01 3.33
CA LYS A 47 14.36 -10.00 4.63
C LYS A 47 13.52 -10.58 5.76
N TRP A 48 12.23 -10.28 5.78
CA TRP A 48 11.30 -10.84 6.77
C TRP A 48 11.17 -12.36 6.66
N ARG A 49 11.11 -12.87 5.43
CA ARG A 49 11.04 -14.31 5.15
C ARG A 49 12.29 -15.04 5.64
N GLU A 50 13.45 -14.43 5.46
CA GLU A 50 14.74 -15.01 5.84
C GLU A 50 15.00 -15.00 7.35
N GLU A 51 14.28 -14.20 8.14
CA GLU A 51 14.44 -14.17 9.60
C GLU A 51 14.04 -15.52 10.23
N PRO A 52 14.96 -16.24 10.91
CA PRO A 52 14.67 -17.55 11.49
C PRO A 52 14.09 -17.48 12.91
N ASP A 53 14.26 -16.35 13.63
CA ASP A 53 13.80 -16.18 15.01
C ASP A 53 12.33 -15.74 15.07
N HIS A 54 11.47 -16.66 15.49
CA HIS A 54 10.03 -16.44 15.63
C HIS A 54 9.66 -15.38 16.68
N ASN A 55 10.40 -15.29 17.79
CA ASN A 55 10.13 -14.29 18.83
C ASN A 55 10.47 -12.88 18.32
N LYS A 56 11.52 -12.78 17.52
CA LYS A 56 11.88 -11.53 16.85
C LYS A 56 10.82 -11.11 15.83
N LYS A 57 10.21 -12.08 15.11
CA LYS A 57 9.06 -11.80 14.24
C LYS A 57 7.86 -11.28 15.03
N LEU A 58 7.40 -11.98 16.06
CA LEU A 58 6.26 -11.52 16.85
C LEU A 58 6.49 -10.14 17.49
N GLY A 59 7.72 -9.85 17.91
CA GLY A 59 8.11 -8.56 18.49
C GLY A 59 8.20 -7.41 17.49
N ALA A 60 8.29 -7.68 16.18
CA ALA A 60 8.45 -6.67 15.14
C ALA A 60 7.20 -5.80 14.96
N LEU A 61 7.40 -4.60 14.40
CA LEU A 61 6.30 -3.70 14.07
C LEU A 61 5.56 -4.19 12.82
N VAL A 62 4.25 -3.94 12.74
CA VAL A 62 3.47 -4.30 11.53
C VAL A 62 3.98 -3.58 10.26
N GLY A 63 4.63 -2.42 10.40
CA GLY A 63 5.28 -1.72 9.28
C GLY A 63 6.54 -2.41 8.74
N GLU A 64 7.03 -3.45 9.42
CA GLU A 64 8.15 -4.28 8.96
C GLU A 64 7.67 -5.40 8.03
N LEU A 65 6.38 -5.76 8.06
CA LEU A 65 5.72 -6.74 7.15
C LEU A 65 5.55 -6.25 5.70
N GLY A 66 6.28 -5.20 5.30
CA GLY A 66 6.21 -4.67 3.94
C GLY A 66 4.84 -4.07 3.58
N LEU A 67 4.11 -3.51 4.56
CA LEU A 67 2.82 -2.84 4.35
C LEU A 67 3.00 -1.38 3.91
N PHE A 68 2.00 -0.84 3.23
CA PHE A 68 1.94 0.58 2.89
C PHE A 68 1.76 1.42 4.15
N THR A 69 2.34 2.62 4.14
CA THR A 69 2.35 3.52 5.31
C THR A 69 0.93 3.82 5.81
N ASP A 70 -0.03 4.02 4.91
CA ASP A 70 -1.42 4.32 5.28
C ASP A 70 -2.10 3.15 6.00
N ASP A 71 -1.81 1.91 5.58
CA ASP A 71 -2.35 0.70 6.23
C ASP A 71 -1.73 0.50 7.62
N VAL A 72 -0.43 0.78 7.76
CA VAL A 72 0.26 0.76 9.07
C VAL A 72 -0.35 1.77 10.04
N VAL A 73 -0.65 2.98 9.56
CA VAL A 73 -1.30 4.01 10.38
C VAL A 73 -2.72 3.60 10.79
N ARG A 74 -3.50 3.02 9.86
CA ARG A 74 -4.83 2.48 10.16
C ARG A 74 -4.79 1.36 11.19
N LEU A 75 -3.86 0.41 11.05
CA LEU A 75 -3.64 -0.66 12.03
C LEU A 75 -3.27 -0.10 13.41
N ALA A 76 -2.31 0.83 13.46
CA ALA A 76 -1.89 1.46 14.69
C ALA A 76 -3.04 2.22 15.40
N SER A 77 -3.90 2.90 14.63
CA SER A 77 -5.09 3.59 15.16
C SER A 77 -6.12 2.65 15.79
N GLN A 78 -6.08 1.37 15.41
CA GLN A 78 -6.94 0.30 15.93
C GLN A 78 -6.23 -0.53 17.02
N GLY A 79 -5.07 -0.08 17.50
CA GLY A 79 -4.29 -0.74 18.55
C GLY A 79 -3.42 -1.89 18.07
N VAL A 80 -3.27 -2.07 16.75
CA VAL A 80 -2.45 -3.12 16.14
C VAL A 80 -1.12 -2.53 15.71
N VAL A 81 -0.10 -2.66 16.55
CA VAL A 81 1.22 -2.02 16.34
C VAL A 81 2.30 -3.04 16.03
N ARG A 82 2.21 -4.23 16.62
CA ARG A 82 3.17 -5.34 16.45
C ARG A 82 2.54 -6.50 15.71
N VAL A 83 3.40 -7.34 15.12
CA VAL A 83 2.98 -8.60 14.51
C VAL A 83 2.28 -9.51 15.51
N HIS A 84 2.73 -9.51 16.77
CA HIS A 84 2.05 -10.18 17.87
C HIS A 84 0.59 -9.76 18.04
N ASP A 85 0.26 -8.48 17.85
CA ASP A 85 -1.11 -7.99 17.99
C ASP A 85 -2.00 -8.57 16.88
N LEU A 86 -1.49 -8.66 15.65
CA LEU A 86 -2.16 -9.35 14.54
C LEU A 86 -2.33 -10.85 14.82
N ALA A 87 -1.30 -11.52 15.33
CA ALA A 87 -1.31 -12.96 15.61
C ALA A 87 -2.32 -13.36 16.69
N ARG A 88 -2.70 -12.40 17.55
CA ARG A 88 -3.69 -12.61 18.61
C ARG A 88 -5.13 -12.43 18.16
N LEU A 89 -5.37 -11.73 17.04
CA LEU A 89 -6.72 -11.56 16.50
C LEU A 89 -7.24 -12.88 15.95
N SER A 90 -8.50 -13.17 16.23
CA SER A 90 -9.24 -14.17 15.45
C SER A 90 -9.42 -13.69 14.00
N GLU A 91 -9.69 -14.62 13.07
CA GLU A 91 -9.98 -14.24 11.68
C GLU A 91 -11.16 -13.24 11.61
N GLU A 92 -12.21 -13.45 12.41
CA GLU A 92 -13.36 -12.55 12.45
C GLU A 92 -13.00 -11.13 12.92
N GLU A 93 -12.14 -11.00 13.92
CA GLU A 93 -11.67 -9.68 14.40
C GLU A 93 -10.75 -9.02 13.37
N PHE A 94 -9.89 -9.80 12.73
CA PHE A 94 -9.01 -9.30 11.68
C PHE A 94 -9.78 -8.74 10.48
N TYR A 95 -10.83 -9.43 10.02
CA TYR A 95 -11.65 -8.94 8.90
C TYR A 95 -12.55 -7.75 9.27
N LYS A 96 -12.72 -7.43 10.57
CA LYS A 96 -13.40 -6.21 11.03
C LYS A 96 -12.50 -4.97 11.01
N LEU A 97 -11.18 -5.13 10.83
CA LEU A 97 -10.26 -3.99 10.75
C LEU A 97 -10.53 -3.16 9.49
N ASP A 98 -10.55 -1.84 9.66
CA ASP A 98 -10.67 -0.88 8.55
C ASP A 98 -9.36 -0.81 7.76
N LEU A 99 -9.25 -1.65 6.73
CA LEU A 99 -8.13 -1.70 5.79
C LEU A 99 -8.65 -1.51 4.35
N ALA A 100 -7.78 -1.04 3.46
CA ALA A 100 -8.12 -0.93 2.05
C ALA A 100 -8.42 -2.31 1.44
N ASN A 101 -9.28 -2.33 0.41
CA ASN A 101 -9.67 -3.58 -0.28
C ASN A 101 -8.44 -4.36 -0.77
N GLY A 102 -8.42 -5.66 -0.49
CA GLY A 102 -7.32 -6.57 -0.85
C GLY A 102 -6.21 -6.66 0.20
N ARG A 103 -6.11 -5.72 1.14
CA ARG A 103 -5.03 -5.71 2.16
C ARG A 103 -5.14 -6.82 3.19
N HIS A 104 -6.36 -7.25 3.52
CA HIS A 104 -6.56 -8.40 4.41
C HIS A 104 -5.90 -9.66 3.86
N GLN A 105 -5.94 -9.88 2.54
CA GLN A 105 -5.31 -11.04 1.91
C GLN A 105 -3.78 -10.92 1.92
N ASP A 106 -3.24 -9.74 1.60
CA ASP A 106 -1.80 -9.48 1.65
C ASP A 106 -1.22 -9.74 3.05
N ILE A 107 -1.83 -9.15 4.08
CA ILE A 107 -1.38 -9.32 5.48
C ILE A 107 -1.51 -10.77 5.92
N LYS A 108 -2.65 -11.43 5.63
CA LYS A 108 -2.84 -12.85 5.96
C LYS A 108 -1.76 -13.72 5.32
N PHE A 109 -1.47 -13.49 4.04
CA PHE A 109 -0.41 -14.20 3.34
C PHE A 109 0.97 -13.97 3.98
N PHE A 110 1.32 -12.74 4.35
CA PHE A 110 2.60 -12.46 5.01
C PHE A 110 2.72 -13.08 6.39
N MET A 111 1.63 -13.08 7.16
CA MET A 111 1.54 -13.73 8.47
C MET A 111 1.75 -15.25 8.36
N GLU A 112 1.09 -15.90 7.39
CA GLU A 112 1.24 -17.33 7.10
C GLU A 112 2.66 -17.68 6.65
N GLN A 113 3.25 -16.92 5.72
CA GLN A 113 4.63 -17.11 5.26
C GLN A 113 5.65 -16.86 6.39
N GLY A 114 5.34 -15.98 7.33
CA GLY A 114 6.13 -15.71 8.52
C GLY A 114 6.09 -16.82 9.58
N GLY A 115 5.20 -17.81 9.42
CA GLY A 115 4.96 -18.85 10.40
C GLY A 115 4.16 -18.38 11.62
N THR A 116 3.55 -17.19 11.55
CA THR A 116 2.74 -16.57 12.61
C THR A 116 1.31 -16.37 12.09
N PRO A 117 0.51 -17.42 11.89
CA PRO A 117 -0.85 -17.25 11.38
C PRO A 117 -1.74 -16.46 12.35
N LEU A 118 -2.87 -15.95 11.87
CA LEU A 118 -3.87 -15.29 12.71
C LEU A 118 -4.43 -16.30 13.73
N GLY A 119 -4.76 -15.82 14.93
CA GLY A 119 -5.27 -16.64 16.04
C GLY A 119 -4.28 -17.65 16.61
N HIS A 120 -2.98 -17.52 16.28
CA HIS A 120 -1.93 -18.40 16.78
C HIS A 120 -1.71 -18.27 18.29
N CYS A 121 -1.97 -17.09 18.85
CA CYS A 121 -1.82 -16.81 20.28
C CYS A 121 -3.19 -16.56 20.91
N LYS A 122 -3.63 -17.47 21.78
CA LYS A 122 -4.78 -17.28 22.70
C LYS A 122 -4.29 -17.05 24.11
#